data_AF-A0A9N9W7A3-F1
#
_entry.id   AF-A0A9N9W7A3-F1
#
_cell.length_a   1.000
_cell.length_b   1.000
_cell.length_c   1.000
_cell.angle_alpha   90.00
_cell.angle_beta   90.00
_cell.angle_gamma   90.00
#
_symmetry.space_group_name_H-M   'P 1'
#
loop_
_entity.id
_entity.type
_entity.pdbx_description
1 polymer ?
#
loop_
_entity_poly.entity_id
_entity_poly.type
_entity_poly.pdbx_seq_one_letter_code
_entity_poly.pdbx_strand_id
1 'polypeptide(L)'
;MVAAIPFVLAAGGLLGLAQASPCGGHHSHRPSSQVVTPTSTIAGTPTSRPVVSASSSLTPEASSTAKSATSLSSAAVSSAVTSAASSPASSSKASSTTSASGAAPTEYKNYKGDGTVAQGWPDISEWADFETLWTRNIALNEVACNGLSIAPNSEAENTILKSSIKSGAAQANLDERFLLAAVFQESAGCVRVKTSTSPNAKIRNPGLLQCFNGNFTCNDPDAGVAILEPCPDEQIIGMITDGLGITTSDGFMQCVNEKAGASDVSKYYKGALYYNSGVMPESGNLGKGRANACYSSDIANRVMGWSGNRSPCNKTTIGDL
;
A
#
# COMPACT_ATOMS: atom_id res chain seq x y z
N MET A 1 -16.80 -7.30 39.86
CA MET A 1 -16.28 -8.46 39.09
C MET A 1 -15.84 -7.94 37.74
N VAL A 2 -14.54 -7.72 37.57
CA VAL A 2 -13.94 -7.28 36.31
C VAL A 2 -13.62 -8.54 35.52
N ALA A 3 -14.27 -8.73 34.38
CA ALA A 3 -14.04 -9.89 33.52
C ALA A 3 -12.64 -9.78 32.90
N ALA A 4 -11.77 -10.74 33.24
CA ALA A 4 -10.46 -10.89 32.65
C ALA A 4 -10.60 -11.28 31.18
N ILE A 5 -10.14 -10.43 30.28
CA ILE A 5 -9.89 -10.77 28.89
C ILE A 5 -8.65 -11.67 28.89
N PRO A 6 -8.70 -12.92 28.38
CA PRO A 6 -7.55 -13.78 28.41
C PRO A 6 -6.50 -13.24 27.44
N PHE A 7 -5.39 -12.75 28.00
CA PHE A 7 -4.14 -12.51 27.30
C PHE A 7 -3.63 -13.87 26.78
N VAL A 8 -3.95 -14.19 25.53
CA VAL A 8 -3.28 -15.27 24.83
C VAL A 8 -1.91 -14.74 24.44
N LEU A 9 -0.84 -15.32 25.03
CA LEU A 9 0.54 -15.12 24.60
C LEU A 9 0.60 -15.33 23.07
N ALA A 10 0.77 -14.24 22.34
CA ALA A 10 1.04 -14.27 20.91
C ALA A 10 2.49 -14.76 20.72
N ALA A 11 2.67 -16.07 20.61
CA ALA A 11 3.87 -16.63 20.02
C ALA A 11 3.95 -16.08 18.58
N GLY A 12 4.99 -15.30 18.31
CA GLY A 12 5.24 -14.60 17.05
C GLY A 12 5.30 -15.52 15.84
N GLY A 13 4.13 -15.87 15.31
CA GLY A 13 3.99 -16.39 13.97
C GLY A 13 4.31 -15.26 13.02
N LEU A 14 5.54 -15.26 12.49
CA LEU A 14 5.97 -14.44 11.35
C LEU A 14 4.78 -14.31 10.38
N LEU A 15 4.33 -13.08 10.11
CA LEU A 15 3.70 -12.79 8.83
C LEU A 15 4.61 -13.45 7.79
N GLY A 16 4.09 -14.48 7.11
CA GLY A 16 4.88 -15.26 6.17
C GLY A 16 5.46 -14.30 5.15
N LEU A 17 6.75 -13.99 5.29
CA LEU A 17 7.47 -12.99 4.53
C LEU A 17 7.27 -13.32 3.05
N ALA A 18 6.36 -12.61 2.39
CA ALA A 18 6.22 -12.68 0.95
C ALA A 18 7.55 -12.16 0.40
N GLN A 19 8.25 -13.00 -0.36
CA GLN A 19 9.48 -12.58 -1.01
C GLN A 19 9.08 -11.85 -2.27
N ALA A 20 9.11 -10.51 -2.26
CA ALA A 20 9.06 -9.77 -3.51
C ALA A 20 10.23 -10.28 -4.38
N SER A 21 9.88 -10.88 -5.52
CA SER A 21 10.83 -11.17 -6.58
C SER A 21 10.78 -9.99 -7.54
N PRO A 22 11.86 -9.69 -8.29
CA PRO A 22 11.69 -8.81 -9.42
C PRO A 22 10.63 -9.46 -10.32
N CYS A 23 9.63 -8.69 -10.73
CA CYS A 23 8.62 -9.15 -11.66
C CYS A 23 9.27 -9.61 -13.00
N GLY A 24 10.56 -9.36 -13.25
CA GLY A 24 11.32 -9.83 -14.41
C GLY A 24 12.53 -10.72 -14.09
N GLY A 25 12.63 -11.86 -14.76
CA GLY A 25 13.93 -12.48 -15.07
C GLY A 25 14.57 -11.73 -16.23
N HIS A 26 15.88 -11.47 -16.15
CA HIS A 26 16.67 -10.93 -17.27
C HIS A 26 16.64 -11.91 -18.46
N HIS A 27 15.62 -11.84 -19.31
CA HIS A 27 15.73 -12.29 -20.69
C HIS A 27 15.93 -11.05 -21.55
N SER A 28 17.20 -10.66 -21.69
CA SER A 28 17.64 -9.75 -22.75
C SER A 28 17.47 -10.47 -24.09
N HIS A 29 16.25 -10.48 -24.62
CA HIS A 29 16.03 -10.71 -26.05
C HIS A 29 16.18 -9.37 -26.76
N ARG A 30 17.43 -8.99 -26.99
CA ARG A 30 17.78 -8.03 -28.04
C ARG A 30 17.35 -8.65 -29.38
N PRO A 31 16.44 -8.02 -30.16
CA PRO A 31 16.20 -8.45 -31.52
C PRO A 31 17.48 -8.22 -32.32
N SER A 32 17.96 -9.26 -32.98
CA SER A 32 19.06 -9.18 -33.93
C SER A 32 18.58 -8.42 -35.16
N SER A 33 18.70 -7.09 -35.14
CA SER A 33 18.52 -6.27 -36.34
C SER A 33 19.80 -6.25 -37.14
N GLN A 34 19.65 -6.66 -38.39
CA GLN A 34 20.68 -6.87 -39.37
C GLN A 34 21.49 -5.60 -39.66
N VAL A 35 22.77 -5.86 -39.92
CA VAL A 35 23.74 -4.91 -40.45
C VAL A 35 23.26 -4.41 -41.81
N VAL A 36 22.96 -3.10 -41.89
CA VAL A 36 22.96 -2.37 -43.15
C VAL A 36 23.76 -1.09 -42.95
N THR A 37 24.98 -1.10 -43.47
CA THR A 37 25.79 0.10 -43.72
C THR A 37 25.14 0.96 -44.81
N PRO A 38 25.22 2.29 -44.68
CA PRO A 38 25.80 3.03 -45.78
C PRO A 38 26.86 4.06 -45.34
N THR A 39 27.85 4.20 -46.22
CA THR A 39 28.92 5.19 -46.22
C THR A 39 28.37 6.53 -46.70
N SER A 40 28.66 7.63 -45.99
CA SER A 40 29.23 8.86 -46.60
C SER A 40 29.59 9.92 -45.57
N THR A 41 30.85 10.32 -45.69
CA THR A 41 31.59 11.47 -45.16
C THR A 41 30.88 12.82 -45.35
N ILE A 42 31.03 13.74 -44.39
CA ILE A 42 31.58 15.12 -44.56
C ILE A 42 31.84 15.76 -43.18
N ALA A 43 32.94 16.51 -43.13
CA ALA A 43 33.61 17.10 -41.99
C ALA A 43 32.96 18.38 -41.42
N GLY A 44 33.33 18.71 -40.17
CA GLY A 44 33.15 20.04 -39.57
C GLY A 44 33.37 20.02 -38.04
N THR A 45 34.39 20.71 -37.57
CA THR A 45 34.77 20.91 -36.15
C THR A 45 34.98 22.42 -35.92
N PRO A 46 35.28 22.90 -34.70
CA PRO A 46 34.45 23.12 -33.51
C PRO A 46 34.22 24.63 -33.24
N THR A 47 33.29 25.03 -32.36
CA THR A 47 33.42 26.34 -31.68
C THR A 47 32.75 26.35 -30.30
N SER A 48 33.46 26.97 -29.36
CA SER A 48 33.26 27.03 -27.92
C SER A 48 32.18 28.02 -27.44
N ARG A 49 31.56 27.66 -26.30
CA ARG A 49 31.11 28.43 -25.11
C ARG A 49 31.24 29.98 -25.12
N PRO A 50 30.35 30.73 -24.42
CA PRO A 50 30.41 30.74 -22.96
C PRO A 50 29.09 30.83 -22.16
N VAL A 51 29.27 30.54 -20.88
CA VAL A 51 28.39 30.70 -19.72
C VAL A 51 28.24 32.18 -19.37
N VAL A 52 27.05 32.60 -18.96
CA VAL A 52 26.85 33.85 -18.21
C VAL A 52 26.06 33.56 -16.93
N SER A 53 26.76 33.67 -15.80
CA SER A 53 26.20 33.98 -14.49
C SER A 53 25.82 35.46 -14.45
N ALA A 54 24.72 35.78 -13.77
CA ALA A 54 24.55 37.09 -13.15
C ALA A 54 23.83 36.91 -11.81
N SER A 55 24.60 36.99 -10.73
CA SER A 55 24.14 37.49 -9.44
C SER A 55 24.04 39.01 -9.52
N SER A 56 23.04 39.61 -8.88
CA SER A 56 23.18 40.89 -8.19
C SER A 56 22.03 41.09 -7.21
N SER A 57 22.42 41.13 -5.95
CA SER A 57 21.78 41.82 -4.82
C SER A 57 21.45 43.27 -5.16
N LEU A 58 20.43 43.84 -4.50
CA LEU A 58 20.47 45.14 -3.82
C LEU A 58 19.16 45.36 -3.02
N THR A 59 19.31 45.63 -1.73
CA THR A 59 18.32 46.26 -0.82
C THR A 59 18.09 47.73 -1.20
N PRO A 60 16.96 48.35 -0.81
CA PRO A 60 16.98 49.19 0.40
C PRO A 60 15.69 49.17 1.26
N GLU A 61 15.84 49.85 2.39
CA GLU A 61 15.07 50.00 3.63
C GLU A 61 13.61 50.51 3.59
N ALA A 62 12.83 50.01 4.57
CA ALA A 62 11.86 50.65 5.49
C ALA A 62 10.71 51.57 4.98
N SER A 63 9.47 51.25 5.39
CA SER A 63 8.80 51.90 6.54
C SER A 63 7.38 51.38 6.83
N SER A 64 7.12 51.10 8.12
CA SER A 64 5.90 51.27 8.93
C SER A 64 4.49 50.87 8.40
N THR A 65 3.83 49.93 9.08
CA THR A 65 2.77 50.24 10.09
C THR A 65 2.19 48.96 10.70
N ALA A 66 2.10 48.94 12.03
CA ALA A 66 1.58 47.84 12.83
C ALA A 66 0.04 47.87 12.94
N LYS A 67 -0.58 46.69 13.07
CA LYS A 67 -1.89 46.55 13.72
C LYS A 67 -1.85 45.38 14.71
N SER A 68 -1.86 45.73 15.98
CA SER A 68 -2.12 44.85 17.13
C SER A 68 -3.55 44.32 17.12
N ALA A 69 -3.73 43.07 17.53
CA ALA A 69 -5.02 42.55 18.00
C ALA A 69 -4.90 42.25 19.49
N THR A 70 -5.64 43.00 20.31
CA THR A 70 -5.80 42.78 21.74
C THR A 70 -7.18 42.17 22.02
N SER A 71 -7.24 41.40 23.10
CA SER A 71 -8.25 40.44 23.51
C SER A 71 -9.47 40.97 24.28
N LEU A 72 -10.39 40.03 24.56
CA LEU A 72 -11.38 39.94 25.66
C LEU A 72 -12.60 40.88 25.54
N SER A 73 -13.85 40.41 25.66
CA SER A 73 -14.44 39.96 26.94
C SER A 73 -15.90 39.49 26.81
N SER A 74 -16.28 38.57 27.72
CA SER A 74 -17.56 38.48 28.48
C SER A 74 -18.89 38.15 27.78
N ALA A 75 -19.58 37.09 28.26
CA ALA A 75 -20.54 37.19 29.38
C ALA A 75 -21.25 35.84 29.63
N ALA A 76 -21.47 35.54 30.92
CA ALA A 76 -22.30 34.45 31.43
C ALA A 76 -23.77 34.86 31.58
N VAL A 77 -24.72 33.92 31.58
CA VAL A 77 -25.89 33.91 32.48
C VAL A 77 -26.55 32.52 32.55
N SER A 78 -26.93 32.16 33.78
CA SER A 78 -27.56 30.92 34.26
C SER A 78 -29.04 30.76 33.88
N SER A 79 -29.53 29.51 33.89
CA SER A 79 -30.83 29.03 34.42
C SER A 79 -31.07 27.60 33.89
N ALA A 80 -31.81 26.67 34.49
CA ALA A 80 -32.28 26.36 35.83
C ALA A 80 -32.79 24.90 35.70
N VAL A 81 -32.70 24.11 36.77
CA VAL A 81 -33.16 22.72 36.81
C VAL A 81 -34.67 22.65 37.12
N THR A 82 -35.39 21.75 36.44
CA THR A 82 -36.62 21.13 36.95
C THR A 82 -36.79 19.73 36.38
N SER A 83 -37.06 18.80 37.29
CA SER A 83 -37.30 17.37 37.08
C SER A 83 -38.74 17.08 36.62
N ALA A 84 -38.97 15.99 35.87
CA ALA A 84 -40.07 15.04 36.12
C ALA A 84 -40.00 13.83 35.17
N ALA A 85 -40.26 12.65 35.74
CA ALA A 85 -40.26 11.34 35.12
C ALA A 85 -41.55 11.02 34.34
N SER A 86 -41.49 10.07 33.39
CA SER A 86 -42.39 8.90 33.22
C SER A 86 -42.09 8.15 31.92
N SER A 87 -41.96 6.82 31.99
CA SER A 87 -42.06 5.87 30.86
C SER A 87 -43.48 5.26 30.84
N PRO A 88 -43.86 4.29 29.97
CA PRO A 88 -43.51 3.99 28.56
C PRO A 88 -44.77 3.82 27.67
N ALA A 89 -44.65 3.80 26.32
CA ALA A 89 -45.57 3.06 25.45
C ALA A 89 -45.07 2.93 24.00
N SER A 90 -45.32 1.76 23.44
CA SER A 90 -44.87 1.24 22.14
C SER A 90 -45.63 1.77 20.92
N SER A 91 -45.00 1.53 19.75
CA SER A 91 -45.61 1.27 18.43
C SER A 91 -45.88 2.47 17.50
N SER A 92 -45.04 2.66 16.49
CA SER A 92 -45.34 2.34 15.07
C SER A 92 -44.48 3.16 14.07
N LYS A 93 -43.63 2.41 13.34
CA LYS A 93 -43.22 2.56 11.93
C LYS A 93 -43.25 3.97 11.28
N ALA A 94 -42.06 4.53 11.05
CA ALA A 94 -41.78 5.32 9.85
C ALA A 94 -40.30 5.16 9.45
N SER A 95 -40.10 4.89 8.16
CA SER A 95 -38.82 4.72 7.46
C SER A 95 -37.82 5.85 7.74
N SER A 96 -36.60 5.47 8.09
CA SER A 96 -35.40 6.18 7.67
C SER A 96 -34.38 5.14 7.21
N THR A 97 -34.41 4.87 5.91
CA THR A 97 -33.30 4.25 5.19
C THR A 97 -32.12 5.22 5.21
N THR A 98 -31.37 5.20 6.30
CA THR A 98 -30.01 5.69 6.30
C THR A 98 -29.14 4.51 5.89
N SER A 99 -28.85 4.42 4.59
CA SER A 99 -27.85 3.54 4.03
C SER A 99 -26.48 3.88 4.64
N ALA A 100 -26.18 3.33 5.80
CA ALA A 100 -24.82 3.12 6.25
C ALA A 100 -24.45 1.69 5.82
N SER A 101 -23.96 1.55 4.59
CA SER A 101 -23.35 0.31 4.11
C SER A 101 -21.98 0.12 4.76
N GLY A 102 -21.97 -0.01 6.10
CA GLY A 102 -20.89 -0.70 6.79
C GLY A 102 -21.10 -2.18 6.54
N ALA A 103 -20.72 -2.67 5.36
CA ALA A 103 -20.76 -4.09 5.08
C ALA A 103 -19.99 -4.81 6.21
N ALA A 104 -20.53 -5.92 6.71
CA ALA A 104 -19.77 -6.79 7.59
C ALA A 104 -18.48 -7.23 6.87
N PRO A 105 -17.40 -7.61 7.59
CA PRO A 105 -16.26 -8.26 6.98
C PRO A 105 -16.76 -9.39 6.09
N THR A 106 -16.42 -9.35 4.80
CA THR A 106 -16.82 -10.42 3.89
C THR A 106 -16.14 -11.71 4.34
N GLU A 107 -16.90 -12.80 4.34
CA GLU A 107 -16.36 -14.14 4.55
C GLU A 107 -15.18 -14.36 3.58
N TYR A 108 -14.09 -14.96 4.08
CA TYR A 108 -12.92 -15.23 3.24
C TYR A 108 -13.25 -16.33 2.22
N LYS A 109 -12.98 -16.08 0.94
CA LYS A 109 -13.14 -17.04 -0.15
C LYS A 109 -11.77 -17.46 -0.70
N ASN A 110 -11.53 -18.77 -0.82
CA ASN A 110 -10.36 -19.27 -1.54
C ASN A 110 -10.59 -19.11 -3.05
N TYR A 111 -10.07 -18.03 -3.65
CA TYR A 111 -10.14 -17.82 -5.09
C TYR A 111 -9.06 -18.66 -5.78
N LYS A 112 -9.51 -19.69 -6.49
CA LYS A 112 -8.66 -20.53 -7.35
C LYS A 112 -8.79 -20.06 -8.79
N GLY A 113 -7.84 -20.37 -9.66
CA GLY A 113 -7.98 -19.98 -11.05
C GLY A 113 -6.97 -18.99 -11.55
N ASP A 114 -7.27 -18.43 -12.71
CA ASP A 114 -6.44 -17.50 -13.48
C ASP A 114 -6.71 -16.03 -13.14
N GLY A 115 -7.56 -15.73 -12.16
CA GLY A 115 -7.92 -14.36 -11.81
C GLY A 115 -9.13 -13.81 -12.56
N THR A 116 -9.73 -14.54 -13.49
CA THR A 116 -10.83 -14.02 -14.30
C THR A 116 -12.17 -14.13 -13.57
N VAL A 117 -13.09 -13.21 -13.92
CA VAL A 117 -14.49 -13.25 -13.44
C VAL A 117 -15.18 -14.55 -13.84
N ALA A 118 -14.81 -15.12 -14.99
CA ALA A 118 -15.31 -16.43 -15.44
C ALA A 118 -14.97 -17.57 -14.47
N GLN A 119 -13.89 -17.45 -13.70
CA GLN A 119 -13.50 -18.40 -12.64
C GLN A 119 -13.95 -17.95 -11.24
N GLY A 120 -14.85 -16.97 -11.17
CA GLY A 120 -15.50 -16.53 -9.94
C GLY A 120 -14.67 -15.56 -9.08
N TRP A 121 -13.65 -14.93 -9.68
CA TRP A 121 -12.93 -13.79 -9.08
C TRP A 121 -13.78 -12.51 -9.17
N PRO A 122 -13.64 -11.57 -8.22
CA PRO A 122 -14.49 -10.40 -8.20
C PRO A 122 -14.10 -9.41 -9.30
N ASP A 123 -15.10 -8.80 -9.91
CA ASP A 123 -14.94 -7.67 -10.81
C ASP A 123 -14.59 -6.39 -10.03
N ILE A 124 -13.98 -5.40 -10.71
CA ILE A 124 -13.61 -4.11 -10.11
C ILE A 124 -14.82 -3.33 -9.57
N SER A 125 -16.02 -3.59 -10.14
CA SER A 125 -17.29 -3.04 -9.69
C SER A 125 -17.80 -3.64 -8.38
N GLU A 126 -17.31 -4.82 -8.00
CA GLU A 126 -17.67 -5.49 -6.74
C GLU A 126 -16.76 -5.09 -5.57
N TRP A 127 -15.60 -4.48 -5.86
CA TRP A 127 -14.65 -4.06 -4.84
C TRP A 127 -15.27 -3.00 -3.92
N ALA A 128 -15.06 -3.15 -2.61
CA ALA A 128 -15.46 -2.14 -1.64
C ALA A 128 -14.78 -0.80 -1.91
N ASP A 129 -15.40 0.31 -1.51
CA ASP A 129 -14.82 1.64 -1.69
C ASP A 129 -13.55 1.83 -0.85
N PHE A 130 -12.69 2.76 -1.25
CA PHE A 130 -11.39 2.99 -0.62
C PHE A 130 -11.50 3.31 0.88
N GLU A 131 -12.50 4.08 1.30
CA GLU A 131 -12.65 4.50 2.69
C GLU A 131 -13.09 3.34 3.59
N THR A 132 -13.97 2.47 3.08
CA THR A 132 -14.31 1.19 3.73
C THR A 132 -13.07 0.32 3.90
N LEU A 133 -12.27 0.15 2.84
CA LEU A 133 -11.04 -0.65 2.90
C LEU A 133 -10.02 -0.07 3.88
N TRP A 134 -9.81 1.24 3.84
CA TRP A 134 -8.89 1.94 4.75
C TRP A 134 -9.29 1.74 6.21
N THR A 135 -10.54 2.03 6.54
CA THR A 135 -11.06 1.96 7.92
C THR A 135 -10.90 0.57 8.51
N ARG A 136 -11.20 -0.49 7.74
CA ARG A 136 -11.06 -1.87 8.21
C ARG A 136 -9.61 -2.28 8.42
N ASN A 137 -8.74 -1.93 7.48
CA ASN A 137 -7.36 -2.37 7.51
C ASN A 137 -6.53 -1.58 8.54
N ILE A 138 -6.73 -0.27 8.66
CA ILE A 138 -5.96 0.56 9.60
C ILE A 138 -6.24 0.20 11.06
N ALA A 139 -7.44 -0.28 11.37
CA ALA A 139 -7.79 -0.77 12.72
C ALA A 139 -6.94 -1.98 13.16
N LEU A 140 -6.33 -2.71 12.23
CA LEU A 140 -5.47 -3.86 12.52
C LEU A 140 -3.98 -3.49 12.63
N ASN A 141 -3.63 -2.25 12.26
CA ASN A 141 -2.25 -1.78 12.20
C ASN A 141 -1.56 -1.83 13.57
N GLU A 142 -2.24 -1.34 14.61
CA GLU A 142 -1.71 -1.33 15.97
C GLU A 142 -1.35 -2.75 16.43
N VAL A 143 -2.28 -3.70 16.25
CA VAL A 143 -2.05 -5.10 16.61
C VAL A 143 -0.89 -5.70 15.81
N ALA A 144 -0.77 -5.36 14.52
CA ALA A 144 0.31 -5.85 13.68
C ALA A 144 1.68 -5.30 14.10
N CYS A 145 1.81 -3.98 14.29
CA CYS A 145 3.06 -3.36 14.74
C CYS A 145 3.47 -3.85 16.13
N ASN A 146 2.53 -3.90 17.08
CA ASN A 146 2.78 -4.41 18.43
C ASN A 146 3.23 -5.87 18.43
N GLY A 147 2.64 -6.71 17.56
CA GLY A 147 3.06 -8.10 17.37
C GLY A 147 4.52 -8.25 16.89
N LEU A 148 5.09 -7.19 16.29
CA LEU A 148 6.50 -7.09 15.90
C LEU A 148 7.38 -6.41 16.97
N SER A 149 6.82 -6.05 18.13
CA SER A 149 7.47 -5.26 19.18
C SER A 149 7.94 -3.87 18.68
N ILE A 150 7.13 -3.25 17.82
CA ILE A 150 7.40 -1.94 17.21
C ILE A 150 6.23 -1.01 17.52
N ALA A 151 6.51 0.28 17.73
CA ALA A 151 5.48 1.28 17.97
C ALA A 151 4.46 1.33 16.81
N PRO A 152 3.15 1.37 17.11
CA PRO A 152 2.11 1.63 16.13
C PRO A 152 2.34 2.96 15.39
N ASN A 153 1.73 3.08 14.21
CA ASN A 153 1.74 4.35 13.50
C ASN A 153 0.99 5.42 14.31
N SER A 154 1.53 6.64 14.34
CA SER A 154 0.81 7.83 14.76
C SER A 154 -0.28 8.23 13.74
N GLU A 155 -1.22 9.09 14.14
CA GLU A 155 -2.25 9.62 13.24
C GLU A 155 -1.65 10.43 12.07
N ALA A 156 -0.56 11.16 12.32
CA ALA A 156 0.17 11.88 11.28
C ALA A 156 0.76 10.93 10.24
N GLU A 157 1.44 9.86 10.66
CA GLU A 157 1.98 8.84 9.76
C GLU A 157 0.88 8.13 8.96
N ASN A 158 -0.26 7.85 9.59
CA ASN A 158 -1.42 7.28 8.92
C ASN A 158 -2.01 8.22 7.86
N THR A 159 -1.98 9.53 8.10
CA THR A 159 -2.40 10.56 7.13
C THR A 159 -1.47 10.59 5.92
N ILE A 160 -0.15 10.53 6.14
CA ILE A 160 0.84 10.46 5.07
C ILE A 160 0.74 9.14 4.32
N LEU A 161 0.57 8.01 5.01
CA LEU A 161 0.38 6.69 4.38
C LEU A 161 -0.85 6.68 3.46
N LYS A 162 -2.00 7.15 3.95
CA LYS A 162 -3.25 7.18 3.17
C LYS A 162 -3.11 8.03 1.91
N SER A 163 -2.55 9.24 2.05
CA SER A 163 -2.35 10.15 0.90
C SER A 163 -1.30 9.64 -0.08
N SER A 164 -0.24 8.98 0.41
CA SER A 164 0.80 8.35 -0.42
C SER A 164 0.24 7.19 -1.24
N ILE A 165 -0.65 6.36 -0.67
CA ILE A 165 -1.34 5.31 -1.42
C ILE A 165 -2.15 5.91 -2.58
N LYS A 166 -2.98 6.92 -2.32
CA LYS A 166 -3.82 7.51 -3.36
C LYS A 166 -2.99 8.16 -4.48
N SER A 167 -2.00 8.97 -4.10
CA SER A 167 -1.13 9.66 -5.06
C SER A 167 -0.20 8.71 -5.83
N GLY A 168 0.32 7.67 -5.18
CA GLY A 168 1.12 6.63 -5.82
C GLY A 168 0.30 5.82 -6.82
N ALA A 169 -0.91 5.39 -6.46
CA ALA A 169 -1.80 4.68 -7.37
C ALA A 169 -2.13 5.50 -8.63
N ALA A 170 -2.40 6.80 -8.46
CA ALA A 170 -2.63 7.71 -9.59
C ALA A 170 -1.40 7.80 -10.51
N GLN A 171 -0.19 7.94 -9.95
CA GLN A 171 1.07 7.99 -10.73
C GLN A 171 1.35 6.68 -11.47
N ALA A 172 1.06 5.54 -10.83
CA ALA A 172 1.29 4.21 -11.39
C ALA A 172 0.17 3.73 -12.34
N ASN A 173 -0.88 4.54 -12.56
CA ASN A 173 -2.08 4.15 -13.30
C ASN A 173 -2.70 2.84 -12.77
N LEU A 174 -2.83 2.74 -11.45
CA LEU A 174 -3.45 1.63 -10.73
C LEU A 174 -4.69 2.12 -9.96
N ASP A 175 -5.64 1.23 -9.72
CA ASP A 175 -6.74 1.51 -8.78
C ASP A 175 -6.19 1.59 -7.34
N GLU A 176 -6.51 2.67 -6.63
CA GLU A 176 -6.05 2.94 -5.26
C GLU A 176 -6.48 1.88 -4.26
N ARG A 177 -7.60 1.18 -4.49
CA ARG A 177 -8.08 0.09 -3.65
C ARG A 177 -7.18 -1.14 -3.74
N PHE A 178 -6.65 -1.42 -4.92
CA PHE A 178 -5.66 -2.48 -5.12
C PHE A 178 -4.35 -2.15 -4.40
N LEU A 179 -3.84 -0.92 -4.54
CA LEU A 179 -2.60 -0.53 -3.86
C LEU A 179 -2.75 -0.56 -2.33
N LEU A 180 -3.89 -0.13 -1.81
CA LEU A 180 -4.22 -0.28 -0.39
C LEU A 180 -4.16 -1.75 0.03
N ALA A 181 -4.83 -2.64 -0.71
CA ALA A 181 -4.82 -4.07 -0.41
C ALA A 181 -3.39 -4.64 -0.42
N ALA A 182 -2.54 -4.22 -1.36
CA ALA A 182 -1.14 -4.62 -1.43
C ALA A 182 -0.32 -4.14 -0.23
N VAL A 183 -0.41 -2.86 0.17
CA VAL A 183 0.28 -2.33 1.35
C VAL A 183 -0.07 -3.13 2.60
N PHE A 184 -1.36 -3.41 2.82
CA PHE A 184 -1.80 -4.15 4.00
C PHE A 184 -1.52 -5.65 3.90
N GLN A 185 -1.37 -6.22 2.71
CA GLN A 185 -0.89 -7.58 2.52
C GLN A 185 0.60 -7.70 2.88
N GLU A 186 1.42 -6.73 2.50
CA GLU A 186 2.88 -6.79 2.68
C GLU A 186 3.32 -6.41 4.10
N SER A 187 2.69 -5.41 4.70
CA SER A 187 3.19 -4.81 5.96
C SER A 187 2.12 -4.55 7.02
N ALA A 188 0.86 -4.90 6.75
CA ALA A 188 -0.29 -4.46 7.55
C ALA A 188 -0.32 -2.92 7.76
N GLY A 189 0.27 -2.16 6.82
CA GLY A 189 0.41 -0.71 6.90
C GLY A 189 1.40 -0.22 7.96
N CYS A 190 2.19 -1.09 8.60
CA CYS A 190 3.14 -0.70 9.63
C CYS A 190 4.33 0.03 8.99
N VAL A 191 4.47 1.34 9.20
CA VAL A 191 5.51 2.15 8.50
C VAL A 191 6.93 1.77 8.94
N ARG A 192 7.06 1.10 10.08
CA ARG A 192 8.32 0.57 10.63
C ARG A 192 8.44 -0.94 10.45
N VAL A 193 7.67 -1.56 9.55
CA VAL A 193 7.82 -2.99 9.25
C VAL A 193 9.30 -3.30 8.98
N LYS A 194 9.81 -4.38 9.59
CA LYS A 194 11.21 -4.75 9.41
C LYS A 194 11.45 -5.09 7.94
N THR A 195 12.52 -4.54 7.38
CA THR A 195 13.02 -4.95 6.06
C THR A 195 13.28 -6.46 6.07
N SER A 196 12.66 -7.18 5.14
CA SER A 196 12.91 -8.61 5.00
C SER A 196 14.13 -8.87 4.11
N THR A 197 14.77 -10.01 4.34
CA THR A 197 15.95 -10.42 3.60
C THR A 197 15.74 -11.83 3.07
N SER A 198 15.96 -12.05 1.77
CA SER A 198 15.80 -13.39 1.18
C SER A 198 16.84 -14.36 1.78
N PRO A 199 16.45 -15.59 2.17
CA PRO A 199 17.34 -16.51 2.88
C PRO A 199 18.64 -16.83 2.12
N ASN A 200 18.54 -16.94 0.79
CA ASN A 200 19.62 -17.45 -0.08
C ASN A 200 20.43 -16.33 -0.74
N ALA A 201 19.76 -15.35 -1.35
CA ALA A 201 20.42 -14.32 -2.14
C ALA A 201 20.72 -13.04 -1.32
N LYS A 202 20.28 -13.00 -0.06
CA LYS A 202 20.42 -11.84 0.84
C LYS A 202 19.89 -10.55 0.22
N ILE A 203 18.85 -10.68 -0.59
CA ILE A 203 18.17 -9.56 -1.23
C ILE A 203 17.33 -8.87 -0.18
N ARG A 204 17.50 -7.54 -0.07
CA ARG A 204 16.72 -6.69 0.84
C ARG A 204 15.39 -6.32 0.21
N ASN A 205 14.33 -6.41 0.99
CA ASN A 205 12.97 -6.10 0.59
C ASN A 205 12.35 -5.07 1.57
N PRO A 206 12.79 -3.80 1.53
CA PRO A 206 12.38 -2.82 2.53
C PRO A 206 10.96 -2.29 2.38
N GLY A 207 10.47 -1.74 3.48
CA GLY A 207 9.34 -0.82 3.51
C GLY A 207 7.95 -1.43 3.38
N LEU A 208 6.97 -0.54 3.20
CA LEU A 208 5.52 -0.85 3.25
C LEU A 208 5.05 -1.90 2.24
N LEU A 209 5.71 -1.97 1.09
CA LEU A 209 5.43 -2.94 0.03
C LEU A 209 6.50 -4.03 -0.06
N GLN A 210 7.45 -4.07 0.88
CA GLN A 210 8.59 -5.01 0.88
C GLN A 210 9.30 -5.04 -0.49
N CYS A 211 9.59 -3.85 -1.03
CA CYS A 211 10.06 -3.66 -2.40
C CYS A 211 11.39 -4.37 -2.65
N PHE A 212 11.49 -5.15 -3.73
CA PHE A 212 12.73 -5.78 -4.16
C PHE A 212 13.86 -4.74 -4.35
N ASN A 213 14.90 -4.80 -3.50
CA ASN A 213 16.01 -3.85 -3.47
C ASN A 213 15.58 -2.38 -3.43
N GLY A 214 14.49 -2.08 -2.72
CA GLY A 214 14.09 -0.69 -2.44
C GLY A 214 15.16 0.08 -1.65
N ASN A 215 15.02 1.41 -1.67
CA ASN A 215 15.88 2.36 -1.00
C ASN A 215 15.27 2.86 0.32
N PHE A 216 13.96 3.05 0.36
CA PHE A 216 13.27 3.68 1.50
C PHE A 216 12.84 2.66 2.56
N THR A 217 13.07 2.99 3.82
CA THR A 217 12.72 2.17 4.99
C THR A 217 12.79 2.98 6.28
N CYS A 218 11.98 2.61 7.26
CA CYS A 218 12.10 3.11 8.63
C CYS A 218 12.60 2.05 9.62
N ASN A 219 13.01 0.87 9.13
CA ASN A 219 13.51 -0.23 9.96
C ASN A 219 14.35 -1.20 9.12
N ASP A 220 15.67 -1.02 9.16
CA ASP A 220 16.61 -1.95 8.52
C ASP A 220 17.95 -2.04 9.27
N PRO A 221 17.97 -2.72 10.42
CA PRO A 221 19.19 -2.87 11.20
C PRO A 221 20.29 -3.61 10.45
N ASP A 222 19.94 -4.50 9.50
CA ASP A 222 20.92 -5.26 8.72
C ASP A 222 21.69 -4.35 7.73
N ALA A 223 21.08 -3.23 7.33
CA ALA A 223 21.70 -2.16 6.55
C ALA A 223 22.15 -0.94 7.39
N GLY A 224 22.15 -1.05 8.72
CA GLY A 224 22.55 0.03 9.63
C GLY A 224 21.51 1.14 9.83
N VAL A 225 20.27 0.93 9.39
CA VAL A 225 19.14 1.85 9.61
C VAL A 225 18.43 1.45 10.90
N ALA A 226 18.62 2.25 11.95
CA ALA A 226 17.87 2.11 13.19
C ALA A 226 16.36 2.32 12.95
N ILE A 227 15.52 1.86 13.89
CA ILE A 227 14.09 2.15 13.86
C ILE A 227 13.90 3.67 13.92
N LEU A 228 13.18 4.23 12.95
CA LEU A 228 12.85 5.65 12.89
C LEU A 228 11.48 5.89 13.53
N GLU A 229 11.43 6.71 14.58
CA GLU A 229 10.19 7.04 15.29
C GLU A 229 10.17 8.54 15.70
N PRO A 230 9.30 9.37 15.08
CA PRO A 230 8.40 9.06 13.97
C PRO A 230 9.15 8.63 12.69
N CYS A 231 8.50 7.82 11.85
CA CYS A 231 8.95 7.50 10.49
C CYS A 231 8.76 8.76 9.62
N PRO A 232 9.83 9.33 9.04
CA PRO A 232 9.72 10.57 8.28
C PRO A 232 8.79 10.45 7.07
N ASP A 233 8.07 11.52 6.73
CA ASP A 233 7.14 11.55 5.60
C ASP A 233 7.78 11.09 4.28
N GLU A 234 9.02 11.52 4.03
CA GLU A 234 9.80 11.12 2.85
C GLU A 234 10.02 9.60 2.78
N GLN A 235 10.26 8.94 3.92
CA GLN A 235 10.38 7.49 3.96
C GLN A 235 9.03 6.82 3.65
N ILE A 236 7.93 7.33 4.19
CA ILE A 236 6.58 6.78 3.94
C ILE A 236 6.22 6.88 2.45
N ILE A 237 6.42 8.06 1.86
CA ILE A 237 6.18 8.31 0.44
C ILE A 237 7.09 7.42 -0.41
N GLY A 238 8.39 7.41 -0.10
CA GLY A 238 9.39 6.65 -0.82
C GLY A 238 9.17 5.13 -0.78
N MET A 239 8.72 4.58 0.35
CA MET A 239 8.36 3.17 0.48
C MET A 239 7.20 2.77 -0.46
N ILE A 240 6.26 3.68 -0.70
CA ILE A 240 5.17 3.47 -1.67
C ILE A 240 5.71 3.56 -3.10
N THR A 241 6.49 4.60 -3.44
CA THR A 241 7.01 4.76 -4.81
C THR A 241 7.98 3.67 -5.22
N ASP A 242 8.79 3.16 -4.27
CA ASP A 242 9.69 2.03 -4.50
C ASP A 242 8.90 0.77 -4.83
N GLY A 243 7.92 0.38 -4.01
CA GLY A 243 7.12 -0.83 -4.25
C GLY A 243 6.23 -0.73 -5.49
N LEU A 244 5.88 0.48 -5.92
CA LEU A 244 5.22 0.70 -7.19
C LEU A 244 6.14 0.56 -8.40
N GLY A 245 7.46 0.67 -8.23
CA GLY A 245 8.40 0.68 -9.36
C GLY A 245 8.51 2.05 -10.04
N ILE A 246 8.23 3.14 -9.32
CA ILE A 246 8.39 4.52 -9.80
C ILE A 246 9.83 4.98 -9.61
N THR A 247 10.40 4.69 -8.45
CA THR A 247 11.78 5.03 -8.06
C THR A 247 12.74 3.85 -8.18
N THR A 248 12.24 2.69 -8.62
CA THR A 248 13.00 1.46 -8.86
C THR A 248 12.70 0.92 -10.27
N SER A 249 13.40 -0.13 -10.70
CA SER A 249 13.21 -0.73 -12.03
C SER A 249 12.05 -1.71 -12.15
N ASP A 250 11.43 -2.09 -11.03
CA ASP A 250 10.37 -3.09 -11.00
C ASP A 250 9.49 -2.92 -9.76
N GLY A 251 8.20 -3.20 -9.91
CA GLY A 251 7.20 -3.04 -8.86
C GLY A 251 5.80 -3.31 -9.36
N PHE A 252 4.78 -2.98 -8.56
CA PHE A 252 3.39 -3.23 -8.91
C PHE A 252 2.95 -2.61 -10.24
N MET A 253 3.49 -1.44 -10.59
CA MET A 253 3.20 -0.79 -11.88
C MET A 253 3.58 -1.70 -13.05
N GLN A 254 4.82 -2.18 -13.10
CA GLN A 254 5.29 -3.07 -14.16
C GLN A 254 4.59 -4.43 -14.11
N CYS A 255 4.44 -4.98 -12.91
CA CYS A 255 3.72 -6.24 -12.67
C CYS A 255 2.30 -6.24 -13.24
N VAL A 256 1.52 -5.17 -12.98
CA VAL A 256 0.10 -5.07 -13.40
C VAL A 256 -0.04 -4.57 -14.83
N ASN A 257 0.71 -3.55 -15.24
CA ASN A 257 0.48 -2.88 -16.52
C ASN A 257 1.29 -3.47 -17.68
N GLU A 258 2.40 -4.16 -17.41
CA GLU A 258 3.29 -4.69 -18.46
C GLU A 258 3.30 -6.21 -18.49
N LYS A 259 3.32 -6.86 -17.33
CA LYS A 259 3.58 -8.32 -17.21
C LYS A 259 2.31 -9.16 -17.11
N ALA A 260 1.24 -8.62 -16.52
CA ALA A 260 0.00 -9.35 -16.31
C ALA A 260 -0.64 -9.85 -17.62
N GLY A 261 -0.38 -9.18 -18.76
CA GLY A 261 -0.88 -9.60 -20.07
C GLY A 261 -2.40 -9.61 -20.18
N ALA A 262 -3.09 -8.81 -19.37
CA ALA A 262 -4.55 -8.73 -19.32
C ALA A 262 -5.01 -7.27 -19.29
N SER A 263 -6.16 -6.99 -19.91
CA SER A 263 -6.79 -5.67 -19.92
C SER A 263 -8.02 -5.58 -18.99
N ASP A 264 -8.58 -6.73 -18.61
CA ASP A 264 -9.67 -6.83 -17.63
C ASP A 264 -9.16 -6.78 -16.19
N VAL A 265 -10.07 -6.91 -15.21
CA VAL A 265 -9.73 -6.90 -13.77
C VAL A 265 -8.67 -7.95 -13.39
N SER A 266 -8.54 -9.06 -14.13
CA SER A 266 -7.58 -10.11 -13.83
C SER A 266 -6.13 -9.61 -13.87
N LYS A 267 -5.86 -8.47 -14.52
CA LYS A 267 -4.55 -7.82 -14.52
C LYS A 267 -4.02 -7.54 -13.11
N TYR A 268 -4.90 -7.19 -12.17
CA TYR A 268 -4.52 -6.91 -10.79
C TYR A 268 -4.12 -8.19 -10.05
N TYR A 269 -4.90 -9.27 -10.19
CA TYR A 269 -4.62 -10.53 -9.51
C TYR A 269 -3.40 -11.25 -10.10
N LYS A 270 -3.23 -11.18 -11.43
CA LYS A 270 -2.03 -11.66 -12.13
C LYS A 270 -0.81 -10.82 -11.77
N GLY A 271 -0.94 -9.49 -11.73
CA GLY A 271 0.12 -8.59 -11.29
C GLY A 271 0.55 -8.85 -9.85
N ALA A 272 -0.40 -9.12 -8.95
CA ALA A 272 -0.12 -9.54 -7.58
C ALA A 272 0.68 -10.84 -7.52
N LEU A 273 0.36 -11.83 -8.37
CA LEU A 273 1.16 -13.04 -8.49
C LEU A 273 2.57 -12.72 -8.98
N TYR A 274 2.72 -11.91 -10.03
CA TYR A 274 4.04 -11.52 -10.51
C TYR A 274 4.86 -10.78 -9.45
N TYR A 275 4.24 -9.97 -8.59
CA TYR A 275 4.97 -9.22 -7.56
C TYR A 275 5.55 -10.17 -6.52
N ASN A 276 4.72 -11.10 -6.06
CA ASN A 276 5.08 -12.10 -5.07
C ASN A 276 5.96 -13.23 -5.64
N SER A 277 5.74 -13.66 -6.89
CA SER A 277 6.37 -14.85 -7.45
C SER A 277 7.32 -14.58 -8.61
N GLY A 278 7.38 -13.38 -9.18
CA GLY A 278 8.23 -13.02 -10.31
C GLY A 278 7.96 -13.76 -11.63
N VAL A 279 7.04 -14.73 -11.64
CA VAL A 279 6.75 -15.58 -12.80
C VAL A 279 5.34 -16.16 -12.70
N MET A 280 4.66 -16.27 -13.84
CA MET A 280 3.39 -16.98 -13.99
C MET A 280 3.63 -18.49 -14.03
N PRO A 281 2.90 -19.32 -13.25
CA PRO A 281 2.94 -20.76 -13.43
C PRO A 281 2.41 -21.17 -14.81
N GLU A 282 2.98 -22.21 -15.40
CA GLU A 282 2.62 -22.69 -16.76
C GLU A 282 1.12 -22.97 -16.91
N SER A 283 0.47 -23.44 -15.86
CA SER A 283 -0.98 -23.70 -15.85
C SER A 283 -1.86 -22.45 -15.89
N GLY A 284 -1.31 -21.24 -15.68
CA GLY A 284 -2.08 -20.00 -15.47
C GLY A 284 -2.82 -19.90 -14.14
N ASN A 285 -2.92 -20.99 -13.36
CA ASN A 285 -3.55 -20.99 -12.04
C ASN A 285 -2.72 -20.19 -11.01
N LEU A 286 -3.28 -19.08 -10.52
CA LEU A 286 -2.64 -18.18 -9.57
C LEU A 286 -2.38 -18.83 -8.20
N GLY A 287 -3.10 -19.91 -7.87
CA GLY A 287 -2.85 -20.74 -6.69
C GLY A 287 -1.58 -21.61 -6.77
N LYS A 288 -0.86 -21.60 -7.90
CA LYS A 288 0.39 -22.35 -8.11
C LYS A 288 1.63 -21.46 -8.18
N GLY A 289 1.56 -20.21 -7.68
CA GLY A 289 2.71 -19.32 -7.58
C GLY A 289 3.85 -19.90 -6.74
N ARG A 290 5.10 -19.66 -7.12
CA ARG A 290 6.29 -20.27 -6.48
C ARG A 290 6.57 -19.76 -5.05
N ALA A 291 6.09 -18.57 -4.71
CA ALA A 291 6.28 -17.96 -3.39
C ALA A 291 5.05 -18.22 -2.51
N ASN A 292 4.32 -17.17 -2.10
CA ASN A 292 3.05 -17.38 -1.41
C ASN A 292 1.94 -17.73 -2.41
N ALA A 293 1.56 -19.00 -2.46
CA ALA A 293 0.46 -19.51 -3.32
C ALA A 293 -0.89 -18.81 -3.10
N CYS A 294 -1.09 -18.19 -1.93
CA CYS A 294 -2.34 -17.53 -1.58
C CYS A 294 -2.40 -16.05 -1.92
N TYR A 295 -1.29 -15.47 -2.41
CA TYR A 295 -1.12 -14.03 -2.48
C TYR A 295 -2.23 -13.33 -3.30
N SER A 296 -2.51 -13.81 -4.51
CA SER A 296 -3.58 -13.24 -5.35
C SER A 296 -4.96 -13.42 -4.73
N SER A 297 -5.24 -14.56 -4.09
CA SER A 297 -6.52 -14.80 -3.38
C SER A 297 -6.66 -13.85 -2.18
N ASP A 298 -5.59 -13.62 -1.43
CA ASP A 298 -5.60 -12.65 -0.32
C ASP A 298 -5.90 -11.24 -0.82
N ILE A 299 -5.28 -10.81 -1.92
CA ILE A 299 -5.58 -9.51 -2.55
C ILE A 299 -7.04 -9.43 -2.96
N ALA A 300 -7.58 -10.45 -3.64
CA ALA A 300 -8.99 -10.50 -4.03
C ALA A 300 -9.95 -10.38 -2.83
N ASN A 301 -9.64 -11.06 -1.72
CA ASN A 301 -10.43 -10.92 -0.49
C ASN A 301 -10.30 -9.52 0.12
N ARG A 302 -9.09 -8.95 0.14
CA ARG A 302 -8.86 -7.61 0.69
C ARG A 302 -9.62 -6.53 -0.06
N VAL A 303 -9.67 -6.58 -1.39
CA VAL A 303 -10.45 -5.60 -2.18
C VAL A 303 -11.96 -5.79 -2.03
N MET A 304 -12.43 -6.99 -1.67
CA MET A 304 -13.82 -7.24 -1.24
C MET A 304 -14.09 -6.78 0.22
N GLY A 305 -13.03 -6.38 0.92
CA GLY A 305 -13.09 -5.80 2.25
C GLY A 305 -12.90 -6.80 3.40
N TRP A 306 -12.45 -8.02 3.12
CA TRP A 306 -11.86 -8.85 4.17
C TRP A 306 -10.57 -8.18 4.69
N SER A 307 -10.37 -8.21 6.01
CA SER A 307 -9.15 -7.68 6.63
C SER A 307 -8.67 -8.63 7.71
N GLY A 308 -7.39 -8.98 7.69
CA GLY A 308 -6.77 -9.81 8.71
C GLY A 308 -5.25 -9.75 8.61
N ASN A 309 -4.59 -9.93 9.76
CA ASN A 309 -3.12 -10.00 9.84
C ASN A 309 -2.59 -11.41 9.48
N ARG A 310 -3.48 -12.40 9.37
CA ARG A 310 -3.15 -13.77 8.96
C ARG A 310 -4.14 -14.25 7.90
N SER A 311 -3.61 -14.76 6.78
CA SER A 311 -4.42 -15.36 5.72
C SER A 311 -5.08 -16.67 6.18
N PRO A 312 -6.41 -16.81 6.03
CA PRO A 312 -7.14 -18.07 6.18
C PRO A 312 -6.99 -19.02 4.98
N CYS A 313 -6.27 -18.59 3.94
CA CYS A 313 -6.12 -19.37 2.72
C CYS A 313 -5.52 -20.75 2.96
N ASN A 314 -6.11 -21.76 2.33
CA ASN A 314 -5.55 -23.09 2.34
C ASN A 314 -4.52 -23.26 1.20
N LYS A 315 -3.24 -23.11 1.54
CA LYS A 315 -2.12 -23.29 0.60
C LYS A 315 -2.07 -24.66 -0.07
N THR A 316 -2.64 -25.70 0.55
CA THR A 316 -2.61 -27.06 -0.01
C THR A 316 -3.64 -27.27 -1.10
N THR A 317 -4.74 -26.52 -1.09
CA THR A 317 -5.86 -26.73 -2.02
C THR A 317 -6.09 -25.57 -2.97
N ILE A 318 -5.47 -24.41 -2.76
CA ILE A 318 -5.64 -23.21 -3.60
C ILE A 318 -5.17 -23.46 -5.05
N GLY A 319 -4.21 -24.37 -5.24
CA GLY A 319 -3.71 -24.79 -6.55
C GLY A 319 -4.55 -25.87 -7.26
N ASP A 320 -5.59 -26.41 -6.61
CA ASP A 320 -6.37 -27.52 -7.16
C ASP A 320 -7.59 -26.99 -7.93
N LEU A 321 -7.45 -26.92 -9.25
CA LEU A 321 -8.52 -26.65 -10.23
C LEU A 321 -8.86 -27.93 -10.99
#